data_AF-A0A7K2YHE1-F1
#
_entry.id   AF-A0A7K2YHE1-F1
#
_cell.length_a   1.000
_cell.length_b   1.000
_cell.length_c   1.000
_cell.angle_alpha   90.00
_cell.angle_beta   90.00
_cell.angle_gamma   90.00
#
_symmetry.space_group_name_H-M   'P 1'
#
loop_
_entity.id
_entity.type
_entity.pdbx_description
1 polymer ?
#
loop_
_entity_poly.entity_id
_entity_poly.type
_entity_poly.pdbx_seq_one_letter_code
_entity_poly.pdbx_strand_id
1 'polypeptide(L)'
;MTIERSEDDLLVAELDATQSATWREMRELVASGAVRDCAVPWTTTGGSYPIYDGPVGQARNVLVMVGAVTPLYDWMNNGTPALSAHGTLSPPDAIRAATAVIRGERFTDGVIAKAAEDGTMHAVLAALLGWYDERRPRP
;
A
#
# COMPACT_ATOMS: atom_id res chain seq x y z
N MET A 1 4.26 -10.04 33.86
CA MET A 1 4.38 -10.85 32.63
C MET A 1 4.11 -9.90 31.48
N THR A 2 5.17 -9.38 30.87
CA THR A 2 5.08 -8.46 29.72
C THR A 2 4.82 -9.33 28.50
N ILE A 3 3.67 -9.17 27.85
CA ILE A 3 3.43 -9.80 26.55
C ILE A 3 4.29 -9.02 25.55
N GLU A 4 5.36 -9.65 25.04
CA GLU A 4 6.11 -9.14 23.91
C GLU A 4 5.17 -9.15 22.70
N ARG A 5 4.97 -7.98 22.09
CA ARG A 5 4.15 -7.86 20.89
C ARG A 5 4.92 -8.43 19.71
N SER A 6 4.26 -9.20 18.86
CA SER A 6 4.89 -9.68 17.63
C SER A 6 5.23 -8.49 16.71
N GLU A 7 6.19 -8.67 15.80
CA GLU A 7 6.50 -7.65 14.78
C GLU A 7 5.25 -7.28 13.96
N ASP A 8 4.43 -8.27 13.61
CA ASP A 8 3.16 -8.07 12.91
C ASP A 8 2.20 -7.17 13.68
N ASP A 9 2.10 -7.37 15.00
CA ASP A 9 1.29 -6.49 15.85
C ASP A 9 1.82 -5.07 15.87
N LEU A 10 3.15 -4.90 15.89
CA LEU A 10 3.78 -3.58 15.87
C LEU A 10 3.50 -2.86 14.55
N LEU A 11 3.67 -3.54 13.42
CA LEU A 11 3.35 -2.99 12.09
C LEU A 11 1.89 -2.54 12.03
N VAL A 12 0.97 -3.42 12.42
CA VAL A 12 -0.47 -3.11 12.36
C VAL A 12 -0.86 -1.95 13.27
N ALA A 13 -0.16 -1.74 14.39
CA ALA A 13 -0.43 -0.60 15.26
C ALA A 13 0.05 0.76 14.73
N GLU A 14 0.84 0.79 13.65
CA GLU A 14 1.17 2.03 12.95
C GLU A 14 -0.02 2.58 12.15
N LEU A 15 -1.03 1.75 11.88
CA LEU A 15 -2.18 2.16 11.09
C LEU A 15 -3.06 3.15 11.86
N ASP A 16 -3.24 4.34 11.30
CA ASP A 16 -4.07 5.38 11.90
C ASP A 16 -5.55 5.21 11.51
N ALA A 17 -6.28 4.45 12.33
CA ALA A 17 -7.72 4.25 12.16
C ALA A 17 -8.56 5.54 12.31
N THR A 18 -8.00 6.62 12.85
CA THR A 18 -8.73 7.89 13.07
C THR A 18 -8.89 8.70 11.79
N GLN A 19 -8.08 8.41 10.76
CA GLN A 19 -8.08 9.06 9.44
C GLN A 19 -9.26 8.66 8.55
N SER A 20 -10.49 8.82 9.08
CA SER A 20 -11.71 8.29 8.48
C SER A 20 -12.02 8.79 7.07
N ALA A 21 -11.57 9.99 6.70
CA ALA A 21 -11.67 10.50 5.34
C ALA A 21 -10.75 9.72 4.39
N THR A 22 -9.49 9.52 4.78
CA THR A 22 -8.49 8.75 4.02
C THR A 22 -8.92 7.30 3.82
N TRP A 23 -9.51 6.67 4.85
CA TRP A 23 -10.07 5.32 4.71
C TRP A 23 -11.28 5.25 3.77
N ARG A 24 -12.08 6.33 3.68
CA ARG A 24 -13.18 6.42 2.72
C ARG A 24 -12.64 6.53 1.29
N GLU A 25 -11.64 7.37 1.07
CA GLU A 25 -10.96 7.51 -0.23
C GLU A 25 -10.33 6.17 -0.66
N MET A 26 -9.66 5.46 0.26
CA MET A 26 -9.13 4.12 -0.01
C MET A 26 -10.24 3.15 -0.43
N ARG A 27 -11.42 3.19 0.22
CA ARG A 27 -12.57 2.36 -0.15
C ARG A 27 -13.05 2.65 -1.57
N GLU A 28 -13.11 3.91 -1.98
CA GLU A 28 -13.51 4.31 -3.32
C GLU A 28 -12.51 3.83 -4.39
N LEU A 29 -11.20 3.91 -4.10
CA LEU A 29 -10.15 3.38 -4.98
C LEU A 29 -10.25 1.85 -5.15
N VAL A 30 -10.54 1.12 -4.07
CA VAL A 30 -10.72 -0.34 -4.13
C VAL A 30 -12.00 -0.68 -4.90
N ALA A 31 -13.12 -0.03 -4.58
CA ALA A 31 -14.42 -0.31 -5.20
C ALA A 31 -14.47 0.00 -6.70
N SER A 32 -13.77 1.04 -7.14
CA SER A 32 -13.69 1.40 -8.56
C SER A 32 -12.75 0.52 -9.37
N GLY A 33 -11.84 -0.23 -8.72
CA GLY A 33 -10.77 -0.95 -9.42
C GLY A 33 -9.73 -0.04 -10.08
N ALA A 34 -9.84 1.28 -9.90
CA ALA A 34 -9.12 2.26 -10.72
C ALA A 34 -7.59 2.13 -10.66
N VAL A 35 -7.04 1.64 -9.55
CA VAL A 35 -5.60 1.40 -9.40
C VAL A 35 -5.13 0.19 -10.22
N ARG A 36 -5.95 -0.87 -10.31
CA ARG A 36 -5.63 -2.09 -11.06
C ARG A 36 -5.62 -1.84 -12.56
N ASP A 37 -6.53 -0.99 -13.04
CA ASP A 37 -6.69 -0.72 -14.47
C ASP A 37 -5.88 0.50 -14.95
N CYS A 38 -5.10 1.12 -14.06
CA CYS A 38 -4.34 2.33 -14.39
C CYS A 38 -3.02 1.99 -15.09
N ALA A 39 -2.95 2.30 -16.38
CA ALA A 39 -1.68 2.38 -17.09
C ALA A 39 -0.94 3.66 -16.64
N VAL A 40 0.20 3.51 -15.96
CA VAL A 40 1.01 4.64 -15.52
C VAL A 40 1.76 5.24 -16.72
N PRO A 41 1.52 6.52 -17.06
CA PRO A 41 2.24 7.16 -18.15
C PRO A 41 3.70 7.42 -17.75
N TRP A 42 4.59 7.38 -18.75
CA TRP A 42 6.02 7.68 -18.60
C TRP A 42 6.37 8.92 -19.39
N THR A 43 7.24 9.78 -18.85
CA THR A 43 7.82 10.86 -19.65
C THR A 43 8.81 10.30 -20.67
N THR A 44 8.90 10.95 -21.82
CA THR A 44 9.86 10.64 -22.88
C THR A 44 10.90 11.75 -23.07
N THR A 45 10.80 12.85 -22.30
CA THR A 45 11.64 14.05 -22.50
C THR A 45 12.48 14.31 -21.25
N GLY A 46 13.81 14.40 -21.42
CA GLY A 46 14.75 14.75 -20.33
C GLY A 46 15.12 13.62 -19.36
N GLY A 47 14.65 12.40 -19.62
CA GLY A 47 14.77 11.22 -18.78
C GLY A 47 13.48 10.40 -18.84
N SER A 48 13.53 9.09 -18.57
CA SER A 48 12.33 8.24 -18.54
C SER A 48 11.94 7.95 -17.09
N TYR A 49 11.00 8.72 -16.56
CA TYR A 49 10.43 8.51 -15.24
C TYR A 49 8.89 8.39 -15.31
N PRO A 50 8.27 7.62 -14.42
CA PRO A 50 6.82 7.45 -14.36
C PRO A 50 6.15 8.71 -13.79
N ILE A 51 4.93 8.99 -14.26
CA ILE A 51 4.10 10.10 -13.79
C ILE A 51 2.98 9.51 -12.93
N TYR A 52 3.03 9.80 -11.63
CA TYR A 52 2.06 9.29 -10.66
C TYR A 52 0.96 10.30 -10.36
N ASP A 53 0.15 10.62 -11.38
CA ASP A 53 -1.11 11.32 -11.22
C ASP A 53 -2.29 10.33 -11.10
N GLY A 54 -3.50 10.85 -10.94
CA GLY A 54 -4.72 10.04 -10.93
C GLY A 54 -4.78 8.97 -9.82
N PRO A 55 -5.37 7.79 -10.10
CA PRO A 55 -5.61 6.75 -9.09
C PRO A 55 -4.34 6.22 -8.41
N VAL A 56 -3.23 6.09 -9.14
CA VAL A 56 -1.96 5.57 -8.57
C VAL A 56 -1.32 6.60 -7.63
N GLY A 57 -1.33 7.88 -8.00
CA GLY A 57 -0.91 8.97 -7.12
C GLY A 57 -1.77 9.06 -5.86
N GLN A 58 -3.10 8.93 -6.00
CA GLN A 58 -4.03 8.89 -4.87
C GLN A 58 -3.77 7.69 -3.96
N ALA A 59 -3.58 6.48 -4.53
CA ALA A 59 -3.25 5.26 -3.79
C ALA A 59 -1.98 5.43 -2.96
N ARG A 60 -0.91 6.00 -3.55
CA ARG A 60 0.32 6.34 -2.81
C ARG A 60 0.03 7.27 -1.63
N ASN A 61 -0.76 8.32 -1.84
CA ASN A 61 -1.05 9.31 -0.81
C ASN A 61 -1.83 8.69 0.35
N VAL A 62 -2.89 7.92 0.07
CA VAL A 62 -3.68 7.30 1.14
C VAL A 62 -2.85 6.32 1.97
N LEU A 63 -1.96 5.53 1.34
CA LEU A 63 -1.07 4.59 2.06
C LEU A 63 -0.13 5.30 3.04
N VAL A 64 0.44 6.43 2.63
CA VAL A 64 1.29 7.25 3.52
C VAL A 64 0.44 7.83 4.65
N MET A 65 -0.74 8.36 4.33
CA MET A 65 -1.60 9.07 5.29
C MET A 65 -2.23 8.16 6.35
N VAL A 66 -2.47 6.87 6.04
CA VAL A 66 -2.96 5.88 7.01
C VAL A 66 -1.85 5.21 7.82
N GLY A 67 -0.58 5.57 7.62
CA GLY A 67 0.55 4.98 8.35
C GLY A 67 1.04 3.63 7.81
N ALA A 68 0.61 3.20 6.62
CA ALA A 68 1.02 1.93 6.03
C ALA A 68 2.47 1.94 5.48
N VAL A 69 3.07 3.12 5.35
CA VAL A 69 4.48 3.29 4.96
C VAL A 69 5.28 3.63 6.21
N THR A 70 5.99 2.65 6.78
CA THR A 70 6.62 2.76 8.11
C THR A 70 8.13 2.48 8.06
N PRO A 71 8.94 3.12 8.93
CA PRO A 71 10.34 2.74 9.09
C PRO A 71 10.56 1.41 9.83
N LEU A 72 9.53 0.84 10.47
CA LEU A 72 9.65 -0.38 11.26
C LEU A 72 10.01 -1.62 10.42
N TYR A 73 9.73 -1.59 9.12
CA TYR A 73 10.12 -2.66 8.20
C TYR A 73 11.39 -2.32 7.42
N ASP A 74 12.42 -3.15 7.59
CA ASP A 74 13.68 -3.05 6.83
C ASP A 74 13.52 -3.67 5.43
N TRP A 75 12.87 -2.93 4.56
CA TRP A 75 12.55 -3.36 3.19
C TRP A 75 13.80 -3.60 2.32
N MET A 76 14.94 -2.96 2.62
CA MET A 76 16.16 -3.15 1.80
C MET A 76 16.75 -4.55 1.98
N ASN A 77 16.64 -5.11 3.18
CA ASN A 77 17.14 -6.46 3.48
C ASN A 77 16.07 -7.54 3.26
N ASN A 78 14.79 -7.20 3.34
CA ASN A 78 13.69 -8.18 3.31
C ASN A 78 12.88 -8.19 1.99
N GLY A 79 12.95 -7.13 1.17
CA GLY A 79 12.25 -7.02 -0.11
C GLY A 79 10.75 -6.69 -0.01
N THR A 80 10.01 -6.93 -1.09
CA THR A 80 8.54 -6.83 -1.12
C THR A 80 7.95 -8.23 -0.91
N PRO A 81 7.01 -8.44 0.03
CA PRO A 81 6.31 -9.71 0.16
C PRO A 81 5.63 -10.12 -1.15
N ALA A 82 5.68 -11.40 -1.49
CA ALA A 82 4.96 -11.94 -2.64
C ALA A 82 3.47 -12.00 -2.35
N LEU A 83 2.65 -11.73 -3.38
CA LEU A 83 1.22 -12.00 -3.32
C LEU A 83 0.96 -13.50 -3.14
N SER A 84 -0.13 -13.85 -2.45
CA SER A 84 -0.61 -15.23 -2.42
C SER A 84 -0.98 -15.72 -3.83
N ALA A 85 -1.18 -17.04 -4.00
CA ALA A 85 -1.69 -17.60 -5.26
C ALA A 85 -3.04 -17.01 -5.71
N HIS A 86 -3.77 -16.37 -4.79
CA HIS A 86 -5.04 -15.68 -5.05
C HIS A 86 -4.89 -14.17 -5.21
N GLY A 87 -3.66 -13.63 -5.23
CA GLY A 87 -3.41 -12.20 -5.36
C GLY A 87 -3.75 -11.39 -4.10
N THR A 88 -3.69 -12.01 -2.92
CA THR A 88 -4.06 -11.38 -1.63
C THR A 88 -2.86 -11.22 -0.70
N LEU A 89 -3.00 -10.33 0.28
CA LEU A 89 -2.02 -10.08 1.36
C LEU A 89 -2.71 -10.09 2.72
N SER A 90 -1.96 -10.49 3.75
CA SER A 90 -2.33 -10.20 5.14
C SER A 90 -2.15 -8.70 5.43
N PRO A 91 -2.80 -8.13 6.47
CA PRO A 91 -2.58 -6.72 6.82
C PRO A 91 -1.10 -6.38 7.13
N PRO A 92 -0.35 -7.18 7.92
CA PRO A 92 1.09 -6.95 8.09
C PRO A 92 1.88 -6.98 6.77
N ASP A 93 1.60 -7.94 5.88
CA ASP A 93 2.30 -8.03 4.60
C ASP A 93 1.91 -6.89 3.65
N ALA A 94 0.70 -6.36 3.76
CA ALA A 94 0.29 -5.17 3.04
C ALA A 94 1.08 -3.93 3.47
N ILE A 95 1.38 -3.78 4.77
CA ILE A 95 2.24 -2.70 5.30
C ILE A 95 3.69 -2.86 4.81
N ARG A 96 4.21 -4.09 4.85
CA ARG A 96 5.55 -4.40 4.31
C ARG A 96 5.63 -4.08 2.81
N ALA A 97 4.64 -4.51 2.03
CA ALA A 97 4.56 -4.26 0.60
C ALA A 97 4.40 -2.77 0.29
N ALA A 98 3.52 -2.05 0.98
CA ALA A 98 3.37 -0.60 0.85
C ALA A 98 4.70 0.11 1.13
N THR A 99 5.39 -0.29 2.19
CA THR A 99 6.69 0.28 2.57
C THR A 99 7.74 0.03 1.50
N ALA A 100 7.89 -1.21 1.03
CA ALA A 100 8.87 -1.58 0.01
C ALA A 100 8.59 -0.88 -1.33
N VAL A 101 7.33 -0.83 -1.77
CA VAL A 101 6.93 -0.21 -3.04
C VAL A 101 7.13 1.31 -3.00
N ILE A 102 6.60 2.00 -1.98
CA ILE A 102 6.66 3.46 -1.93
C ILE A 102 8.07 3.98 -1.65
N ARG A 103 8.85 3.29 -0.80
CA ARG A 103 10.24 3.69 -0.53
C ARG A 103 11.19 3.26 -1.64
N GLY A 104 10.96 2.09 -2.25
CA GLY A 104 11.75 1.55 -3.35
C GLY A 104 11.75 2.43 -4.59
N GLU A 105 10.64 3.13 -4.86
CA GLU A 105 10.55 4.11 -5.96
C GLU A 105 11.64 5.19 -5.91
N ARG A 106 12.14 5.53 -4.71
CA ARG A 106 13.21 6.53 -4.58
C ARG A 106 14.57 6.03 -5.08
N PHE A 107 14.71 4.73 -5.31
CA PHE A 107 15.96 4.08 -5.69
C PHE A 107 15.90 3.51 -7.09
N THR A 108 14.72 3.10 -7.54
CA THR A 108 14.48 2.56 -8.88
C THR A 108 13.17 3.14 -9.40
N ASP A 109 13.26 3.90 -10.49
CA ASP A 109 12.08 4.44 -11.16
C ASP A 109 11.17 3.30 -11.67
N GLY A 110 9.87 3.39 -11.40
CA GLY A 110 8.87 2.46 -11.93
C GLY A 110 8.48 1.32 -11.00
N VAL A 111 8.96 1.29 -9.75
CA VAL A 111 8.53 0.30 -8.75
C VAL A 111 7.03 0.41 -8.47
N ILE A 112 6.51 1.62 -8.28
CA ILE A 112 5.08 1.87 -8.10
C ILE A 112 4.31 1.55 -9.38
N ALA A 113 4.87 1.88 -10.55
CA ALA A 113 4.24 1.59 -11.83
C ALA A 113 4.06 0.08 -12.04
N LYS A 114 5.11 -0.69 -11.69
CA LYS A 114 5.07 -2.15 -11.75
C LYS A 114 4.06 -2.74 -10.77
N ALA A 115 4.03 -2.26 -9.54
CA ALA A 115 3.07 -2.69 -8.52
C ALA A 115 1.62 -2.36 -8.89
N ALA A 116 1.37 -1.29 -9.65
CA ALA A 116 0.05 -1.00 -10.20
C ALA A 116 -0.31 -2.00 -11.30
N GLU A 117 0.61 -2.24 -12.25
CA GLU A 117 0.43 -3.16 -13.39
C GLU A 117 0.17 -4.61 -12.96
N ASP A 118 0.92 -5.12 -11.99
CA ASP A 118 0.78 -6.51 -11.52
C ASP A 118 -0.31 -6.68 -10.44
N GLY A 119 -0.99 -5.61 -10.06
CA GLY A 119 -2.09 -5.62 -9.10
C GLY A 119 -1.67 -5.62 -7.63
N THR A 120 -0.37 -5.59 -7.31
CA THR A 120 0.15 -5.51 -5.94
C THR A 120 -0.41 -4.30 -5.20
N MET A 121 -0.43 -3.13 -5.83
CA MET A 121 -0.93 -1.90 -5.23
C MET A 121 -2.41 -2.02 -4.83
N HIS A 122 -3.23 -2.65 -5.68
CA HIS A 122 -4.63 -2.90 -5.38
C HIS A 122 -4.80 -3.92 -4.24
N ALA A 123 -4.01 -4.99 -4.23
CA ALA A 123 -4.04 -6.00 -3.17
C ALA A 123 -3.68 -5.43 -1.80
N VAL A 124 -2.69 -4.52 -1.76
CA VAL A 124 -2.32 -3.77 -0.55
C VAL A 124 -3.51 -2.96 -0.03
N LEU A 125 -4.13 -2.14 -0.88
CA LEU A 125 -5.27 -1.30 -0.48
C LEU A 125 -6.44 -2.16 0.03
N ALA A 126 -6.75 -3.26 -0.66
CA ALA A 126 -7.84 -4.15 -0.27
C ALA A 126 -7.59 -4.84 1.08
N ALA A 127 -6.37 -5.30 1.34
CA ALA A 127 -6.00 -5.93 2.61
C ALA A 127 -6.10 -4.95 3.80
N LEU A 128 -5.60 -3.73 3.62
CA LEU A 128 -5.68 -2.68 4.65
C LEU A 128 -7.12 -2.23 4.91
N LEU A 129 -7.93 -2.12 3.86
CA LEU A 129 -9.34 -1.80 3.99
C LEU A 129 -10.12 -2.90 4.74
N GLY A 130 -9.84 -4.18 4.46
CA GLY A 130 -10.43 -5.30 5.18
C GLY A 130 -10.11 -5.25 6.67
N TRP A 131 -8.85 -4.99 7.01
CA TRP A 131 -8.41 -4.78 8.40
C TRP A 131 -9.17 -3.64 9.10
N TYR A 132 -9.42 -2.54 8.40
CA TYR A 132 -10.12 -1.38 8.92
C TYR A 132 -11.60 -1.66 9.17
N ASP A 133 -12.25 -2.32 8.22
CA ASP A 133 -13.67 -2.63 8.28
C ASP A 133 -13.98 -3.67 9.37
N GLU A 134 -13.09 -4.64 9.62
CA GLU A 134 -13.23 -5.61 10.73
C GLU A 134 -13.21 -4.95 12.12
N ARG A 135 -12.50 -3.82 12.25
CA ARG A 135 -12.34 -3.09 13.52
C ARG A 135 -13.44 -2.07 13.78
N ARG A 136 -14.29 -1.81 12.79
CA ARG A 136 -15.46 -0.97 12.95
C ARG A 136 -16.69 -1.86 13.17
N PRO A 137 -17.50 -1.60 14.21
CA PRO A 137 -18.84 -2.17 14.26
C PRO A 137 -19.56 -1.72 12.97
N ARG A 138 -20.17 -2.66 12.24
CA ARG A 138 -21.17 -2.26 11.24
C ARG A 138 -22.23 -1.41 11.96
N PRO A 139 -22.65 -0.28 11.38
CA PRO A 139 -23.80 0.44 11.91
C PRO A 139 -25.05 -0.46 11.93
#